data_AF-A0AAN5NBL2-F1
#
_entry.id   AF-A0AAN5NBL2-F1
#
_cell.length_a   1.000
_cell.length_b   1.000
_cell.length_c   1.000
_cell.angle_alpha   90.00
_cell.angle_beta   90.00
_cell.angle_gamma   90.00
#
_symmetry.space_group_name_H-M   'P 1'
#
loop_
_entity.id
_entity.type
_entity.pdbx_description
1 polymer ?
#
loop_
_entity_poly.entity_id
_entity_poly.type
_entity_poly.pdbx_seq_one_letter_code
_entity_poly.pdbx_strand_id
1 'polypeptide(L)' 'MREIVKIVNSLQAEKYMKNGLNPIKVYWNVDKIVYEFDKEASKPLFDKWRKFELK' A
#
# COMPACT_ATOMS: atom_id res chain seq x y z
N MET A 1 14.76 -11.44 4.05
CA MET A 1 14.42 -10.90 2.72
C MET A 1 13.28 -9.91 2.92
N ARG A 2 13.33 -8.75 2.25
CA ARG A 2 12.24 -7.77 2.31
C ARG A 2 11.09 -8.28 1.43
N GLU A 3 9.99 -8.71 2.04
CA GLU A 3 8.81 -9.12 1.29
C GLU A 3 8.02 -7.89 0.82
N ILE A 4 7.57 -7.90 -0.43
CA ILE A 4 6.85 -6.77 -1.05
C ILE A 4 5.41 -7.17 -1.35
N VAL A 5 4.48 -6.25 -1.08
CA VAL A 5 3.08 -6.35 -1.51
C VAL A 5 2.78 -5.32 -2.59
N LYS A 6 2.00 -5.74 -3.60
CA LYS A 6 1.57 -4.90 -4.72
C LYS A 6 0.13 -4.46 -4.48
N ILE A 7 -0.09 -3.17 -4.37
CA ILE A 7 -1.40 -2.55 -4.22
C ILE A 7 -1.73 -1.84 -5.52
N VAL A 8 -2.89 -2.12 -6.09
CA VAL A 8 -3.40 -1.46 -7.31
C VAL A 8 -4.55 -0.49 -7.01
N ASN A 9 -5.10 -0.57 -5.79
CA ASN A 9 -6.14 0.32 -5.33
C ASN A 9 -5.50 1.65 -4.87
N SER A 10 -5.66 2.69 -5.68
CA SER A 10 -5.09 4.01 -5.41
C SER A 10 -5.58 4.62 -4.09
N LEU A 11 -6.83 4.37 -3.69
CA LEU A 11 -7.36 4.87 -2.41
C LEU A 11 -6.65 4.20 -1.22
N GLN A 12 -6.41 2.89 -1.30
CA GLN A 12 -5.66 2.18 -0.27
C GLN A 12 -4.22 2.71 -0.18
N ALA A 13 -3.57 2.91 -1.33
CA ALA A 13 -2.22 3.46 -1.38
C ALA A 13 -2.16 4.89 -0.82
N GLU A 14 -3.12 5.75 -1.17
CA GLU A 14 -3.26 7.11 -0.63
C GLU A 14 -3.37 7.10 0.90
N LYS A 15 -4.23 6.23 1.45
CA LYS A 15 -4.38 6.14 2.91
C LYS A 15 -3.10 5.65 3.59
N TYR A 16 -2.33 4.76 2.95
CA TYR A 16 -1.05 4.31 3.49
C TYR A 16 -0.05 5.48 3.56
N MET A 17 0.03 6.26 2.48
CA MET A 17 0.88 7.46 2.40
C MET A 17 0.49 8.52 3.42
N LYS A 18 -0.81 8.78 3.61
CA LYS A 18 -1.31 9.71 4.66
C LYS A 18 -0.95 9.26 6.08
N ASN A 19 -0.80 7.96 6.29
CA ASN A 19 -0.38 7.38 7.57
C ASN A 19 1.14 7.15 7.65
N GLY A 20 1.93 7.82 6.79
CA GLY A 20 3.39 7.87 6.86
C GLY A 20 4.12 6.73 6.17
N LEU A 21 3.41 5.81 5.50
CA LEU A 21 4.03 4.73 4.74
C LEU A 21 4.03 5.06 3.24
N ASN A 22 5.21 5.42 2.72
CA ASN A 22 5.41 5.64 1.29
C ASN A 22 5.68 4.32 0.54
N PRO A 23 5.23 4.20 -0.72
CA PRO A 23 5.58 3.07 -1.56
C PRO A 23 7.09 3.05 -1.83
N ILE A 24 7.66 1.85 -1.87
CA ILE A 24 9.04 1.59 -2.31
C ILE A 24 9.18 1.94 -3.79
N LYS A 25 8.15 1.61 -4.58
CA LYS A 25 8.12 1.85 -6.02
C LYS A 25 6.69 2.09 -6.49
N VAL A 26 6.55 2.98 -7.48
CA VAL A 26 5.30 3.22 -8.20
C VAL A 26 5.58 3.08 -9.69
N TYR A 27 4.81 2.26 -10.39
CA TYR A 27 5.01 2.03 -11.82
C TYR A 27 3.72 1.65 -12.54
N TRP A 28 3.67 1.89 -13.84
CA TRP A 28 2.58 1.43 -14.70
C TRP A 28 2.79 -0.04 -15.07
N ASN A 29 1.75 -0.87 -14.94
CA ASN A 29 1.78 -2.27 -15.37
C ASN A 29 0.50 -2.63 -16.12
N VAL A 30 0.66 -3.00 -17.40
CA VAL A 30 -0.42 -3.29 -18.37
C VAL A 30 -1.38 -2.11 -18.54
N ASP A 31 -2.20 -1.84 -17.54
CA ASP A 31 -3.36 -0.95 -17.57
C ASP A 31 -3.61 -0.21 -16.25
N LYS A 32 -2.72 -0.36 -15.25
CA LYS A 32 -2.92 0.19 -13.91
C LYS A 32 -1.62 0.63 -13.25
N ILE A 33 -1.76 1.58 -12.34
CA ILE A 33 -0.66 2.00 -11.46
C ILE A 33 -0.53 0.96 -10.34
N VAL A 34 0.69 0.45 -10.17
CA VAL A 34 1.05 -0.48 -9.10
C VAL A 34 1.91 0.24 -8.08
N TYR A 35 1.52 0.14 -6.81
CA TYR A 35 2.26 0.64 -5.66
C TYR A 35 2.87 -0.55 -4.91
N GLU A 36 4.19 -0.61 -4.84
CA GLU A 36 4.90 -1.63 -4.08
C GLU A 36 5.20 -1.11 -2.67
N PHE A 37 4.75 -1.86 -1.65
CA PHE A 37 5.00 -1.56 -0.25
C PHE A 37 5.74 -2.69 0.43
N ASP A 38 6.46 -2.36 1.49
CA ASP A 38 7.01 -3.35 2.42
C ASP A 38 5.86 -4.11 3.11
N LYS A 39 5.90 -5.44 3.09
CA LYS A 39 4.82 -6.28 3.64
C LYS A 39 4.69 -6.14 5.16
N GLU A 40 5.81 -6.07 5.88
CA GLU A 40 5.81 -5.98 7.34
C GLU A 40 5.36 -4.60 7.79
N ALA A 41 5.90 -3.54 7.20
CA ALA A 41 5.53 -2.16 7.54
C ALA A 41 4.08 -1.82 7.16
N SER A 42 3.55 -2.44 6.09
CA SER A 42 2.15 -2.22 5.68
C SER A 42 1.13 -3.05 6.45
N LYS A 43 1.55 -4.10 7.18
CA LYS A 43 0.64 -5.02 7.89
C LYS A 43 -0.31 -4.30 8.88
N PRO A 44 0.14 -3.36 9.74
CA PRO A 44 -0.76 -2.64 10.64
C PRO A 44 -1.79 -1.77 9.91
N LEU A 45 -1.39 -1.16 8.79
CA LEU A 45 -2.28 -0.33 7.97
C LEU A 45 -3.28 -1.17 7.19
N PHE A 46 -2.86 -2.35 6.74
CA PHE A 46 -3.74 -3.32 6.10
C PHE A 46 -4.83 -3.82 7.03
N ASP A 47 -4.49 -4.14 8.28
CA ASP A 47 -5.47 -4.61 9.25
C ASP A 47 -6.49 -3.51 9.59
N LYS A 48 -6.07 -2.24 9.67
CA LYS A 48 -6.98 -1.07 9.80
C LYS A 48 -7.83 -0.85 8.55
N TRP A 49 -7.25 -1.02 7.35
CA TRP A 49 -7.96 -0.89 6.07
C TRP A 49 -9.10 -1.91 5.98
N ARG A 50 -8.84 -3.17 6.34
CA ARG A 50 -9.85 -4.25 6.37
C ARG A 50 -11.00 -3.98 7.33
N LYS A 51 -10.76 -3.24 8.41
CA LYS A 51 -11.76 -2.84 9.40
C LYS A 51 -12.46 -1.51 9.07
N PHE A 52 -12.12 -0.86 7.95
CA PHE A 52 -12.58 0.48 7.59
C PHE A 52 -12.19 1.57 8.63
N GLU A 53 -11.17 1.31 9.44
CA GLU A 53 -10.67 2.21 10.50
C GLU A 53 -9.53 3.12 10.01
N LEU A 54 -9.00 2.85 8.81
CA LEU A 54 -7.91 3.62 8.24
C LEU A 54 -8.43 4.96 7.71
N LYS A 55 -7.92 6.07 8.25
CA LYS A 55 -8.31 7.45 7.93
C LYS A 55 -7.31 8.08 6.96
#